data_AF-A0A3A0VWF8-F1
#
_entry.id   AF-A0A3A0VWF8-F1
#
_cell.length_a   1.000
_cell.length_b   1.000
_cell.length_c   1.000
_cell.angle_alpha   90.00
_cell.angle_beta   90.00
_cell.angle_gamma   90.00
#
_symmetry.space_group_name_H-M   'P 1'
#
loop_
_entity.id
_entity.type
_entity.pdbx_description
1 polymer ?
#
loop_
_entity_poly.entity_id
_entity_poly.type
_entity_poly.pdbx_seq_one_letter_code
_entity_poly.pdbx_strand_id
1 'polypeptide(L)'
;MERKIGFAQALKLFWKQYVNFKGRARRSEYWFMALWHLIFMLPLVIFYVIGLIVMISGFATESNGVGVLGLIVMLITGILLIVYNLATLIPNYALYIRRFHDTGRSMLIPLIFLGVYIVTYIIFVVFNFTDPFYDNASTIIMSILMYLLYLGMGIYNLVICCLDSERKTNKYGQSHKYGSFYQSEHSKGNDDTYSQNHIIAEDSNSEQHLNERDDK
;
A
#
# COMPACT_ATOMS: atom_id res chain seq x y z
N MET A 1 -3.01 13.30 -20.15
CA MET A 1 -3.89 13.96 -19.17
C MET A 1 -3.67 13.37 -17.79
N GLU A 2 -3.28 14.19 -16.81
CA GLU A 2 -3.10 13.77 -15.42
C GLU A 2 -4.44 13.32 -14.82
N ARG A 3 -4.66 12.01 -14.64
CA ARG A 3 -5.88 11.52 -13.96
C ARG A 3 -5.77 11.78 -12.46
N LYS A 4 -6.02 13.00 -11.99
CA LYS A 4 -6.16 13.29 -10.55
C LYS A 4 -7.27 12.41 -10.00
N ILE A 5 -6.97 11.67 -8.94
CA ILE A 5 -7.94 10.73 -8.35
C ILE A 5 -8.63 11.46 -7.23
N GLY A 6 -9.95 11.58 -7.31
CA GLY A 6 -10.75 12.19 -6.25
C GLY A 6 -10.86 11.31 -5.01
N PHE A 7 -11.16 11.91 -3.87
CA PHE A 7 -11.34 11.23 -2.59
C PHE A 7 -12.36 10.08 -2.64
N ALA A 8 -13.55 10.31 -3.22
CA ALA A 8 -14.56 9.26 -3.41
C ALA A 8 -14.17 8.23 -4.49
N GLN A 9 -13.36 8.65 -5.47
CA GLN A 9 -12.89 7.77 -6.53
C GLN A 9 -11.90 6.72 -6.01
N ALA A 10 -11.09 7.08 -5.01
CA ALA A 10 -10.21 6.13 -4.33
C ALA A 10 -10.99 4.97 -3.69
N LEU A 11 -12.11 5.27 -3.00
CA LEU A 11 -12.99 4.25 -2.41
C LEU A 11 -13.59 3.33 -3.48
N LYS A 12 -14.06 3.90 -4.59
CA LYS A 12 -14.58 3.10 -5.72
C LYS A 12 -13.49 2.20 -6.32
N LEU A 13 -12.27 2.72 -6.48
CA LEU A 13 -11.13 1.96 -7.02
C LEU A 13 -10.68 0.85 -6.07
N PHE A 14 -10.72 1.10 -4.76
CA PHE A 14 -10.39 0.13 -3.72
C PHE A 14 -11.26 -1.12 -3.84
N TRP A 15 -12.58 -0.95 -3.86
CA TRP A 15 -13.51 -2.06 -4.01
C TRP A 15 -13.50 -2.66 -5.42
N LYS A 16 -13.20 -1.88 -6.46
CA LYS A 16 -13.08 -2.42 -7.83
C LYS A 16 -11.85 -3.32 -8.00
N GLN A 17 -10.75 -3.02 -7.32
CA GLN A 17 -9.47 -3.73 -7.45
C GLN A 17 -9.08 -4.48 -6.17
N TYR A 18 -10.10 -4.97 -5.45
CA TYR A 18 -9.96 -5.49 -4.09
C TYR A 18 -9.16 -6.80 -4.00
N VAL A 19 -9.10 -7.60 -5.09
CA VAL A 19 -8.27 -8.81 -5.22
C VAL A 19 -7.19 -8.69 -6.30
N ASN A 20 -7.01 -7.49 -6.87
CA ASN A 20 -6.02 -7.29 -7.92
C ASN A 20 -4.68 -6.85 -7.33
N PHE A 21 -3.72 -7.78 -7.32
CA PHE A 21 -2.33 -7.54 -6.89
C PHE A 21 -1.42 -7.07 -8.03
N LYS A 22 -1.91 -7.05 -9.27
CA LYS A 22 -1.16 -6.62 -10.45
C LYS A 22 -1.40 -5.14 -10.72
N GLY A 23 -0.41 -4.50 -11.34
CA GLY A 23 -0.47 -3.08 -11.69
C GLY A 23 0.11 -2.17 -10.62
N ARG A 24 -0.16 -0.88 -10.80
CA ARG A 24 0.41 0.22 -9.99
C ARG A 24 -0.71 1.02 -9.33
N ALA A 25 -0.51 1.39 -8.06
CA ALA A 25 -1.41 2.27 -7.33
C ALA A 25 -0.76 3.64 -7.11
N ARG A 26 -1.54 4.71 -7.32
CA ARG A 26 -1.06 6.08 -7.09
C ARG A 26 -0.97 6.39 -5.59
N ARG A 27 -0.09 7.32 -5.22
CA ARG A 27 0.02 7.84 -3.84
C ARG A 27 -1.33 8.29 -3.29
N SER A 28 -2.09 9.06 -4.07
CA SER A 28 -3.40 9.56 -3.65
C SER A 28 -4.44 8.46 -3.42
N GLU A 29 -4.39 7.34 -4.17
CA GLU A 29 -5.27 6.19 -3.91
C GLU A 29 -4.97 5.59 -2.54
N TYR A 30 -3.69 5.41 -2.22
CA TYR A 30 -3.26 4.87 -0.93
C TYR A 30 -3.63 5.78 0.24
N TRP A 31 -3.25 7.07 0.17
CA TRP A 31 -3.47 8.02 1.27
C TRP A 31 -4.94 8.37 1.47
N PHE A 32 -5.74 8.49 0.40
CA PHE A 32 -7.18 8.68 0.56
C PHE A 32 -7.87 7.45 1.15
N MET A 33 -7.42 6.24 0.81
CA MET A 33 -7.92 5.06 1.49
C MET A 33 -7.50 5.01 2.95
N ALA A 34 -6.28 5.39 3.31
CA ALA A 34 -5.87 5.50 4.71
C ALA A 34 -6.79 6.46 5.50
N LEU A 35 -7.17 7.59 4.90
CA LEU A 35 -8.14 8.52 5.49
C LEU A 35 -9.56 7.92 5.60
N TRP A 36 -10.03 7.17 4.61
CA TRP A 36 -11.30 6.46 4.71
C TRP A 36 -11.31 5.44 5.86
N HIS A 37 -10.22 4.69 6.04
CA HIS A 37 -10.08 3.78 7.17
C HIS A 37 -10.14 4.55 8.49
N LEU A 38 -9.48 5.71 8.59
CA LEU A 38 -9.58 6.56 9.78
C LEU A 38 -11.03 6.99 10.06
N ILE A 39 -11.76 7.44 9.03
CA ILE A 39 -13.15 7.89 9.16
C ILE A 39 -14.08 6.76 9.59
N PHE A 40 -13.90 5.53 9.09
CA PHE A 40 -14.74 4.40 9.48
C PHE A 40 -14.37 3.83 10.84
N MET A 41 -13.07 3.75 11.15
CA MET A 41 -12.59 3.11 12.38
C MET A 41 -12.75 4.00 13.61
N LEU A 42 -12.55 5.32 13.48
CA LEU A 42 -12.53 6.22 14.64
C LEU A 42 -13.86 6.23 15.42
N PRO A 43 -15.04 6.37 14.78
CA PRO A 43 -16.31 6.26 15.49
C PRO A 43 -16.52 4.89 16.13
N LEU A 44 -16.19 3.80 15.41
CA LEU A 44 -16.34 2.44 15.91
C LEU A 44 -15.51 2.21 17.19
N VAL A 45 -14.27 2.69 17.21
CA VAL A 45 -13.39 2.59 18.38
C VAL A 45 -13.93 3.42 19.54
N ILE A 46 -14.42 4.64 19.28
CA ILE A 46 -15.02 5.49 20.32
C ILE A 46 -16.23 4.77 20.96
N PHE A 47 -17.13 4.22 20.15
CA PHE A 47 -18.28 3.48 20.67
C PHE A 47 -17.89 2.24 21.45
N TYR A 48 -16.85 1.52 21.01
CA TYR A 48 -16.31 0.37 21.73
C TYR A 48 -15.77 0.79 23.12
N VAL A 49 -14.99 1.88 23.18
CA VAL A 49 -14.45 2.42 24.43
C VAL A 49 -15.56 2.93 25.34
N ILE A 50 -16.60 3.58 24.82
CA ILE A 50 -17.78 3.99 25.60
C ILE A 50 -18.46 2.75 26.19
N GLY A 51 -18.67 1.70 25.40
CA GLY A 51 -19.23 0.43 25.88
C GLY A 51 -18.43 -0.16 27.03
N LEU A 52 -17.09 -0.15 26.92
CA LEU A 52 -16.17 -0.60 27.97
C LEU A 52 -16.29 0.26 29.24
N ILE A 53 -16.32 1.59 29.12
CA ILE A 53 -16.45 2.50 30.28
C ILE A 53 -17.79 2.29 30.98
N VAL A 54 -18.89 2.18 30.24
CA VAL A 54 -20.24 1.95 30.78
C VAL A 54 -20.30 0.58 31.45
N MET A 55 -19.69 -0.44 30.87
CA MET A 55 -19.58 -1.78 31.45
C MET A 55 -18.86 -1.72 32.80
N ILE A 56 -17.66 -1.12 32.87
CA ILE A 56 -16.89 -0.96 34.12
C ILE A 56 -17.68 -0.16 35.16
N SER A 57 -18.33 0.92 34.75
CA SER A 57 -19.13 1.76 35.65
C SER A 57 -20.32 1.00 36.23
N GLY A 58 -20.96 0.14 35.43
CA GLY A 58 -22.05 -0.73 35.89
C GLY A 58 -21.60 -1.74 36.94
N PHE A 59 -20.42 -2.33 36.78
CA PHE A 59 -19.82 -3.19 37.80
C PHE A 59 -19.45 -2.42 39.07
N ALA A 60 -18.89 -1.22 38.94
CA ALA A 60 -18.48 -0.41 40.09
C ALA A 60 -19.66 0.12 40.92
N THR A 61 -20.83 0.31 40.29
CA THR A 61 -22.05 0.80 40.93
C THR A 61 -23.02 -0.32 41.33
N GLU A 62 -22.60 -1.58 41.17
CA GLU A 62 -23.44 -2.79 41.37
C GLU A 62 -24.78 -2.74 40.61
N SER A 63 -24.84 -1.93 39.54
CA SER A 63 -26.02 -1.76 38.71
C SER A 63 -25.97 -2.72 37.54
N ASN A 64 -26.64 -3.87 37.70
CA ASN A 64 -26.70 -4.91 36.68
C ASN A 64 -27.23 -4.38 35.33
N GLY A 65 -28.18 -3.45 35.33
CA GLY A 65 -28.73 -2.87 34.10
C GLY A 65 -27.71 -2.08 33.28
N VAL A 66 -26.90 -1.25 33.96
CA VAL A 66 -25.86 -0.43 33.32
C VAL A 66 -24.72 -1.31 32.81
N GLY A 67 -24.30 -2.31 33.60
CA GLY A 67 -23.25 -3.25 33.22
C GLY A 67 -23.60 -4.06 31.97
N VAL A 68 -24.84 -4.59 31.92
CA VAL A 68 -25.34 -5.35 30.76
C VAL A 68 -25.45 -4.47 29.52
N LEU A 69 -25.92 -3.23 29.65
CA LEU A 69 -25.97 -2.29 28.53
C LEU A 69 -24.57 -2.02 27.94
N GLY A 70 -23.58 -1.78 28.80
CA GLY A 70 -22.19 -1.59 28.39
C GLY A 70 -21.63 -2.79 27.63
N LEU A 71 -21.89 -4.00 28.14
CA LEU A 71 -21.48 -5.25 27.50
C LEU A 71 -22.13 -5.42 26.12
N ILE A 72 -23.43 -5.16 25.97
CA ILE A 72 -24.13 -5.26 24.69
C ILE A 72 -23.53 -4.29 23.67
N VAL A 73 -23.31 -3.03 24.05
CA VAL A 73 -22.69 -2.02 23.18
C VAL A 73 -21.29 -2.44 22.77
N MET A 74 -20.48 -2.93 23.72
CA MET A 74 -19.12 -3.40 23.47
C MET A 74 -19.10 -4.61 22.52
N LEU A 75 -20.00 -5.58 22.68
CA LEU A 75 -20.07 -6.76 21.81
C LEU A 75 -20.50 -6.39 20.38
N ILE A 76 -21.56 -5.59 20.23
CA ILE A 76 -22.04 -5.17 18.90
C ILE A 76 -20.93 -4.41 18.16
N THR A 77 -20.31 -3.43 18.82
CA THR A 77 -19.24 -2.63 18.23
C THR A 77 -17.98 -3.46 17.96
N GLY A 78 -17.64 -4.39 18.85
CA GLY A 78 -16.54 -5.34 18.67
C GLY A 78 -16.74 -6.26 17.46
N ILE A 79 -17.94 -6.81 17.27
CA ILE A 79 -18.28 -7.61 16.09
C ILE A 79 -18.15 -6.78 14.82
N LEU A 80 -18.66 -5.54 14.80
CA LEU A 80 -18.54 -4.65 13.65
C LEU A 80 -17.07 -4.34 13.31
N LEU A 81 -16.22 -4.11 14.31
CA LEU A 81 -14.78 -3.92 14.13
C LEU A 81 -14.13 -5.16 13.50
N ILE A 82 -14.44 -6.35 14.00
CA ILE A 82 -13.89 -7.61 13.46
C ILE A 82 -14.33 -7.77 12.01
N VAL A 83 -15.63 -7.64 11.71
CA VAL A 83 -16.17 -7.77 10.35
C VAL A 83 -15.51 -6.78 9.40
N TYR A 84 -15.33 -5.52 9.83
CA TYR A 84 -14.68 -4.50 9.02
C TYR A 84 -13.21 -4.84 8.73
N ASN A 85 -12.44 -5.26 9.73
CA ASN A 85 -11.05 -5.65 9.55
C ASN A 85 -10.91 -6.86 8.62
N LEU A 86 -11.78 -7.86 8.75
CA LEU A 86 -11.80 -9.02 7.86
C LEU A 86 -12.15 -8.62 6.42
N ALA A 87 -13.18 -7.81 6.23
CA ALA A 87 -13.63 -7.37 4.91
C ALA A 87 -12.57 -6.53 4.18
N THR A 88 -11.78 -5.74 4.91
CA THR A 88 -10.76 -4.85 4.34
C THR A 88 -9.35 -5.45 4.31
N LEU A 89 -9.13 -6.63 4.89
CA LEU A 89 -7.81 -7.28 4.95
C LEU A 89 -7.18 -7.51 3.57
N ILE A 90 -7.88 -8.26 2.70
CA ILE A 90 -7.39 -8.58 1.35
C ILE A 90 -7.25 -7.31 0.49
N PRO A 91 -8.26 -6.41 0.45
CA PRO A 91 -8.18 -5.19 -0.35
C PRO A 91 -7.06 -4.23 0.09
N ASN A 92 -6.82 -4.10 1.40
CA ASN A 92 -5.70 -3.30 1.90
C ASN A 92 -4.36 -3.86 1.47
N TYR A 93 -4.20 -5.17 1.57
CA TYR A 93 -2.96 -5.81 1.16
C TYR A 93 -2.73 -5.72 -0.36
N ALA A 94 -3.79 -5.84 -1.16
CA ALA A 94 -3.74 -5.64 -2.60
C ALA A 94 -3.32 -4.21 -2.99
N LEU A 95 -3.87 -3.20 -2.31
CA LEU A 95 -3.49 -1.80 -2.52
C LEU A 95 -2.04 -1.54 -2.11
N TYR A 96 -1.62 -2.11 -0.98
CA TYR A 96 -0.27 -1.97 -0.44
C TYR A 96 0.79 -2.57 -1.38
N ILE A 97 0.55 -3.77 -1.94
CA ILE A 97 1.43 -4.37 -2.93
C ILE A 97 1.52 -3.53 -4.22
N ARG A 98 0.38 -3.06 -4.74
CA ARG A 98 0.35 -2.19 -5.93
C ARG A 98 1.11 -0.87 -5.70
N ARG A 99 1.15 -0.38 -4.47
CA ARG A 99 1.92 0.81 -4.10
C ARG A 99 3.42 0.53 -4.14
N PHE A 100 3.87 -0.64 -3.67
CA PHE A 100 5.26 -1.06 -3.81
C PHE A 100 5.68 -1.19 -5.29
N HIS A 101 4.82 -1.81 -6.10
CA HIS A 101 5.02 -1.89 -7.55
C HIS A 101 5.12 -0.52 -8.23
N ASP A 102 4.43 0.49 -7.72
CA ASP A 102 4.50 1.86 -8.25
C ASP A 102 5.87 2.53 -8.02
N THR A 103 6.64 2.06 -7.03
CA THR A 103 8.03 2.50 -6.76
C THR A 103 9.09 1.59 -7.41
N GLY A 104 8.69 0.68 -8.29
CA GLY A 104 9.60 -0.24 -8.99
C GLY A 104 10.04 -1.45 -8.16
N ARG A 105 9.53 -1.60 -6.92
CA ARG A 105 9.92 -2.67 -6.00
C ARG A 105 9.14 -3.96 -6.24
N SER A 106 9.73 -5.07 -5.83
CA SER A 106 9.09 -6.39 -5.92
C SER A 106 8.00 -6.58 -4.86
N MET A 107 7.09 -7.52 -5.14
CA MET A 107 6.07 -7.99 -4.20
C MET A 107 6.66 -8.68 -2.96
N LEU A 108 7.93 -9.09 -3.03
CA LEU A 108 8.59 -9.86 -1.96
C LEU A 108 8.68 -9.07 -0.66
N ILE A 109 8.91 -7.76 -0.72
CA ILE A 109 9.10 -6.94 0.47
C ILE A 109 7.81 -6.89 1.31
N PRO A 110 6.63 -6.54 0.74
CA PRO A 110 5.35 -6.68 1.44
C PRO A 110 5.14 -8.09 2.01
N LEU A 111 5.44 -9.14 1.24
CA LEU A 111 5.25 -10.54 1.67
C LEU A 111 6.13 -10.93 2.85
N ILE A 112 7.38 -10.44 2.90
CA ILE A 112 8.26 -10.62 4.05
C ILE A 112 7.66 -9.94 5.28
N PHE A 113 7.11 -8.73 5.15
CA PHE A 113 6.46 -8.07 6.28
C PHE A 113 5.23 -8.83 6.79
N LEU A 114 4.46 -9.45 5.90
CA LEU A 114 3.37 -10.34 6.31
C LEU A 114 3.89 -11.56 7.08
N GLY A 115 4.97 -12.19 6.61
CA GLY A 115 5.60 -13.32 7.30
C GLY A 115 6.13 -12.94 8.69
N VAL A 116 6.84 -11.82 8.79
CA VAL A 116 7.34 -11.27 10.07
C VAL A 116 6.17 -10.98 11.02
N TYR A 117 5.08 -10.41 10.51
CA TYR A 117 3.90 -10.12 11.31
C TYR A 117 3.31 -11.40 11.93
N ILE A 118 3.16 -12.46 11.13
CA ILE A 118 2.63 -13.75 11.59
C ILE A 118 3.57 -14.40 12.61
N VAL A 119 4.88 -14.45 12.33
CA VAL A 119 5.87 -15.05 13.24
C VAL A 119 5.87 -14.33 14.58
N THR A 120 5.88 -13.00 14.55
CA THR A 120 5.88 -12.21 15.78
C THR A 120 4.56 -12.38 16.55
N TYR A 121 3.42 -12.44 15.86
CA TYR A 121 2.13 -12.74 16.50
C TYR A 121 2.17 -14.08 17.25
N ILE A 122 2.72 -15.13 16.64
CA ILE A 122 2.88 -16.44 17.30
C ILE A 122 3.77 -16.32 18.54
N ILE A 123 4.91 -15.62 18.46
CA ILE A 123 5.80 -15.40 19.60
C ILE A 123 5.06 -14.69 20.75
N PHE A 124 4.29 -13.65 20.44
CA PHE A 124 3.49 -12.95 21.45
C PHE A 124 2.45 -13.85 22.09
N VAL A 125 1.76 -14.69 21.31
CA VAL A 125 0.83 -15.68 21.85
C VAL A 125 1.54 -16.62 22.82
N VAL A 126 2.71 -17.16 22.45
CA VAL A 126 3.52 -18.02 23.33
C VAL A 126 3.93 -17.29 24.62
N PHE A 127 4.32 -16.02 24.54
CA PHE A 127 4.63 -15.20 25.72
C PHE A 127 3.41 -15.00 26.62
N ASN A 128 2.24 -14.72 26.05
CA ASN A 128 1.01 -14.58 26.83
C ASN A 128 0.63 -15.87 27.60
N PHE A 129 1.04 -17.05 27.13
CA PHE A 129 0.84 -18.31 27.84
C PHE A 129 1.94 -18.64 28.85
N THR A 130 3.20 -18.27 28.55
CA THR A 130 4.36 -18.66 29.36
C THR A 130 4.66 -17.66 30.48
N ASP A 131 4.46 -16.38 30.20
CA ASP A 131 4.74 -15.25 31.10
C ASP A 131 3.69 -14.15 30.87
N PRO A 132 2.45 -14.34 31.34
CA PRO A 132 1.33 -13.43 31.05
C PRO A 132 1.54 -12.01 31.59
N PHE A 133 2.32 -11.88 32.64
CA PHE A 133 2.60 -10.60 33.31
C PHE A 133 3.90 -9.95 32.83
N TYR A 134 4.65 -10.61 31.93
CA TYR A 134 5.93 -10.13 31.41
C TYR A 134 6.95 -9.86 32.53
N ASP A 135 7.03 -10.73 33.53
CA ASP A 135 7.90 -10.55 34.69
C ASP A 135 9.37 -10.90 34.38
N ASN A 136 9.62 -11.75 33.39
CA ASN A 136 10.97 -12.17 33.04
C ASN A 136 11.70 -11.10 32.22
N ALA A 137 12.94 -10.77 32.61
CA ALA A 137 13.74 -9.80 31.87
C ALA A 137 13.92 -10.18 30.37
N SER A 138 14.02 -11.47 30.06
CA SER A 138 14.16 -11.93 28.67
C SER A 138 12.93 -11.69 27.81
N THR A 139 11.71 -11.85 28.35
CA THR A 139 10.46 -11.64 27.61
C THR A 139 10.30 -10.14 27.32
N ILE A 140 10.56 -9.30 28.32
CA ILE A 140 10.58 -7.83 28.17
C ILE A 140 11.59 -7.40 27.09
N ILE A 141 12.85 -7.85 27.18
CA ILE A 141 13.91 -7.49 26.23
C ILE A 141 13.53 -7.91 24.81
N MET A 142 13.02 -9.13 24.63
CA MET A 142 12.56 -9.62 23.33
C MET A 142 11.39 -8.81 22.78
N SER A 143 10.42 -8.45 23.62
CA SER A 143 9.30 -7.59 23.23
C SER A 143 9.78 -6.21 22.77
N ILE A 144 10.71 -5.58 23.49
CA ILE A 144 11.31 -4.30 23.10
C ILE A 144 12.01 -4.42 21.74
N LEU A 145 12.82 -5.48 21.54
CA LEU A 145 13.52 -5.72 20.27
C LEU A 145 12.53 -5.90 19.11
N MET A 146 11.42 -6.60 19.32
CA MET A 146 10.35 -6.73 18.32
C MET A 146 9.68 -5.39 18.01
N TYR A 147 9.39 -4.56 19.01
CA TYR A 147 8.83 -3.23 18.77
C TYR A 147 9.80 -2.33 18.00
N LEU A 148 11.10 -2.40 18.28
CA LEU A 148 12.12 -1.67 17.51
C LEU A 148 12.20 -2.14 16.05
N LEU A 149 12.11 -3.46 15.82
CA LEU A 149 12.04 -4.02 14.48
C LEU A 149 10.79 -3.54 13.72
N TYR A 150 9.63 -3.54 14.38
CA TYR A 150 8.40 -2.98 13.80
C TYR A 150 8.50 -1.49 13.52
N LEU A 151 9.16 -0.72 14.39
CA LEU A 151 9.39 0.69 14.16
C LEU A 151 10.23 0.91 12.89
N GLY A 152 11.34 0.18 12.75
CA GLY A 152 12.20 0.26 11.56
C GLY A 152 11.47 -0.12 10.28
N MET A 153 10.73 -1.24 10.29
CA MET A 153 9.90 -1.66 9.15
C MET A 153 8.79 -0.64 8.86
N GLY A 154 8.15 -0.10 9.90
CA GLY A 154 7.10 0.91 9.81
C GLY A 154 7.59 2.20 9.15
N ILE A 155 8.76 2.70 9.54
CA ILE A 155 9.41 3.86 8.93
C ILE A 155 9.72 3.58 7.46
N TYR A 156 10.34 2.44 7.15
CA TYR A 156 10.61 2.05 5.76
C TYR A 156 9.32 2.02 4.93
N ASN A 157 8.25 1.43 5.46
CA ASN A 157 6.94 1.36 4.80
C ASN A 157 6.34 2.73 4.55
N LEU A 158 6.37 3.60 5.56
CA LEU A 158 5.91 4.98 5.46
C LEU A 158 6.66 5.72 4.36
N VAL A 159 7.99 5.60 4.33
CA VAL A 159 8.84 6.24 3.32
C VAL A 159 8.45 5.76 1.92
N ILE A 160 8.33 4.45 1.69
CA ILE A 160 7.92 3.92 0.37
C ILE A 160 6.50 4.41 -0.02
N CYS A 161 5.56 4.39 0.91
CA CYS A 161 4.21 4.90 0.67
C CYS A 161 4.21 6.40 0.32
N CYS A 162 5.17 7.16 0.84
CA CYS A 162 5.41 8.56 0.54
C CYS A 162 6.24 8.83 -0.72
N LEU A 163 6.93 7.87 -1.35
CA LEU A 163 7.87 8.12 -2.47
C LEU A 163 7.23 8.40 -3.85
N ASP A 164 7.95 9.10 -4.73
CA ASP A 164 7.75 9.16 -6.20
C ASP A 164 7.15 7.89 -6.83
N SER A 165 6.07 7.98 -7.61
CA SER A 165 5.83 6.97 -8.65
C SER A 165 7.04 6.93 -9.58
N GLU A 166 7.51 5.73 -9.91
CA GLU A 166 8.60 5.56 -10.87
C GLU A 166 8.20 6.15 -12.22
N ARG A 167 9.07 7.00 -12.77
CA ARG A 167 8.78 7.81 -13.94
C ARG A 167 8.65 6.97 -15.22
N LYS A 168 9.60 6.05 -15.40
CA LYS A 168 9.63 5.13 -16.53
C LYS A 168 8.55 4.05 -16.39
N THR A 169 8.23 3.42 -17.51
CA THR A 169 7.43 2.19 -17.51
C THR A 169 8.25 1.09 -16.84
N ASN A 170 7.67 0.45 -15.82
CA ASN A 170 8.29 -0.69 -15.17
C ASN A 170 7.53 -1.98 -15.52
N LYS A 171 8.02 -3.13 -15.04
CA LYS A 171 7.40 -4.44 -15.31
C LYS A 171 5.94 -4.57 -14.85
N TYR A 172 5.45 -3.64 -14.03
CA TYR A 172 4.09 -3.60 -13.51
C TYR A 172 3.16 -2.67 -14.31
N GLY A 173 3.68 -1.98 -15.33
CA GLY A 173 2.91 -1.14 -16.24
C GLY A 173 3.38 0.32 -16.28
N GLN A 174 2.73 1.09 -17.15
CA GLN A 174 3.02 2.50 -17.33
C GLN A 174 2.58 3.32 -16.10
N SER A 175 3.36 4.35 -15.76
CA SER A 175 2.98 5.27 -14.68
C SER A 175 1.72 6.04 -15.05
N HIS A 176 0.72 6.03 -14.17
CA HIS A 176 -0.48 6.84 -14.37
C HIS A 176 -0.16 8.35 -14.43
N LYS A 177 0.94 8.80 -13.82
CA LYS A 177 1.34 10.22 -13.74
C LYS A 177 2.26 10.62 -14.90
N TYR A 178 3.24 9.77 -15.23
CA TYR A 178 4.29 10.09 -16.20
C TYR A 178 4.18 9.36 -17.54
N GLY A 179 3.27 8.38 -17.68
CA GLY A 179 3.21 7.48 -18.85
C GLY A 179 3.09 8.20 -20.19
N SER A 180 2.22 9.22 -20.29
CA SER A 180 2.03 9.95 -21.55
C SER A 180 3.26 10.78 -21.96
N PHE A 181 4.02 11.29 -20.98
CA PHE A 181 5.22 12.09 -21.24
C PHE A 181 6.35 11.21 -21.83
N TYR A 182 6.63 10.08 -21.19
CA TYR A 182 7.63 9.14 -21.69
C TYR A 182 7.24 8.52 -23.04
N GLN A 183 5.95 8.27 -23.27
CA GLN A 183 5.51 7.73 -24.54
C GLN A 183 5.67 8.74 -25.70
N SER A 184 5.42 10.03 -25.45
CA SER A 184 5.69 11.08 -26.44
C SER A 184 7.19 11.30 -26.68
N GLU A 185 8.01 11.22 -25.64
CA GLU A 185 9.47 11.39 -25.74
C GLU A 185 10.12 10.22 -26.49
N HIS A 186 9.67 8.99 -26.21
CA HIS A 186 10.13 7.80 -26.92
C HIS A 186 9.68 7.79 -28.39
N SER A 187 8.47 8.25 -28.71
CA SER A 187 8.01 8.37 -30.09
C SER A 187 8.85 9.36 -30.89
N LYS A 188 9.13 10.56 -30.31
CA LYS A 188 10.00 11.56 -30.95
C LYS A 188 11.41 11.05 -31.19
N GLY A 189 12.03 10.42 -30.18
CA GLY A 189 13.37 9.85 -30.36
C GLY A 189 13.44 8.78 -31.45
N ASN A 190 12.38 7.99 -31.64
CA ASN A 190 12.31 7.02 -32.73
C ASN A 190 12.16 7.70 -34.10
N ASP A 191 11.33 8.74 -34.21
CA ASP A 191 11.14 9.50 -35.46
C ASP A 191 12.43 10.26 -35.86
N ASP A 192 13.14 10.82 -34.89
CA ASP A 192 14.43 11.50 -35.09
C ASP A 192 15.50 10.51 -35.56
N THR A 193 15.57 9.33 -34.95
CA THR A 193 16.50 8.26 -35.34
C THR A 193 16.17 7.73 -36.74
N TYR A 194 14.89 7.57 -37.07
CA TYR A 194 14.46 7.11 -38.39
C TYR A 194 14.77 8.15 -39.48
N SER A 195 14.52 9.44 -39.21
CA SER A 195 14.88 10.53 -40.13
C SER A 195 16.38 10.62 -40.35
N GLN A 196 17.18 10.51 -39.27
CA GLN A 196 18.63 10.60 -39.37
C GLN A 196 19.22 9.42 -40.16
N ASN A 197 18.72 8.20 -39.95
CA ASN A 197 19.13 7.04 -40.73
C ASN A 197 18.68 7.12 -42.21
N HIS A 198 17.52 7.73 -42.49
CA HIS A 198 17.05 7.94 -43.87
C HIS A 198 17.89 8.97 -44.63
N ILE A 199 18.27 10.07 -43.98
CA ILE A 199 19.14 11.09 -44.57
C ILE A 199 20.52 10.50 -44.89
N ILE A 200 21.09 9.70 -43.98
CA ILE A 200 22.38 9.02 -44.20
C ILE A 200 22.29 8.01 -45.36
N ALA A 201 21.17 7.29 -45.49
CA ALA A 201 20.95 6.36 -46.58
C ALA A 201 20.81 7.07 -47.94
N GLU A 202 20.11 8.20 -48.00
CA GLU A 202 20.01 9.03 -49.21
C GLU A 202 21.37 9.60 -49.63
N ASP A 203 22.17 10.11 -48.69
CA ASP A 203 23.52 10.63 -48.95
C ASP A 203 24.48 9.54 -49.46
N SER A 204 24.37 8.32 -48.94
CA SER A 204 25.19 7.20 -49.41
C SER A 204 24.84 6.74 -50.82
N ASN A 205 23.57 6.80 -51.21
CA ASN A 205 23.10 6.43 -52.55
C ASN A 205 23.43 7.51 -53.59
N SER A 206 23.43 8.79 -53.21
CA SER A 206 23.83 9.89 -54.09
C SER A 206 25.33 9.86 -54.39
N GLU A 207 26.19 9.55 -53.40
CA GLU A 207 27.63 9.36 -53.60
C GLU A 207 27.95 8.17 -54.53
N GLN A 208 27.24 7.03 -54.40
CA GLN A 208 27.43 5.90 -55.30
C GLN A 208 27.02 6.22 -56.76
N HIS A 209 25.93 6.98 -56.95
CA HIS A 209 25.50 7.41 -58.27
C HIS A 209 26.38 8.49 -58.92
N LEU A 210 27.18 9.22 -58.14
CA LEU A 210 28.19 10.16 -58.65
C LEU A 210 29.44 9.43 -59.14
N ASN A 211 29.96 8.47 -58.35
CA ASN A 211 31.11 7.66 -58.75
C ASN A 211 30.85 6.81 -60.02
N GLU A 212 29.63 6.29 -60.22
CA GLU A 212 29.30 5.55 -61.46
C GLU A 212 29.18 6.42 -62.72
N ARG A 213 29.08 7.76 -62.59
CA ARG A 213 29.03 8.67 -63.75
C ARG A 213 30.41 9.15 -64.20
N ASP A 214 31.38 9.17 -63.30
CA ASP A 214 32.75 9.60 -63.60
C ASP A 214 33.60 8.46 -64.22
N ASP A 215 33.13 7.22 -64.15
CA ASP A 215 33.78 6.02 -64.72
C ASP A 215 33.33 5.64 -66.15
N LYS A 216 32.61 6.52 -66.88
CA LYS A 216 32.23 6.34 -68.29
C LYS A 216 32.73 7.47 -69.18
#